data_AF-A0A7M3XMU8-F1
#
_entry.id   AF-A0A7M3XMU8-F1
#
_cell.length_a   1.000
_cell.length_b   1.000
_cell.length_c   1.000
_cell.angle_alpha   90.00
_cell.angle_beta   90.00
_cell.angle_gamma   90.00
#
_symmetry.space_group_name_H-M   'P 1'
#
loop_
_entity.id
_entity.type
_entity.pdbx_description
1 polymer ?
#
loop_
_entity_poly.entity_id
_entity_poly.type
_entity_poly.pdbx_seq_one_letter_code
_entity_poly.pdbx_strand_id
1 'polypeptide(L)'
;VDISGAFANGEVEITAMKPSIAIDWGNSPAANAAVRAVVRGTNAWDLIQDGKLNLNEGLFRTAMDTGMEASTHIHDVASGEHEGIDPDAMRAIPVLKPPKRSFCPKCGSDIHANTMLQWRKWRDSSSEVVSMQLEASMETALIQVASHYINVMQALQDERDDAFTKLDKTDTAKIEEKLRKKLTKEIRKELEQEIREELTAELGDKTIPDAAKKTTSKKKSTKKSTDAPAKKQTKKVKPKAKSGGGMFGAKKIKKTYDGEEGGKVDWFLKEALDTVYDPHGTGKVIKAATILARSSEGNVRVRDVVRIYAADGEDGISDLAWTSPLTKYIIEAFDEC
;
A
#
# COMPACT_ATOMS: atom_id res chain seq x y z
N VAL A 1 -30.71 -5.62 11.17
CA VAL A 1 -30.19 -5.96 9.82
C VAL A 1 -30.02 -7.45 9.79
N ASP A 2 -30.62 -8.12 8.80
CA ASP A 2 -30.54 -9.58 8.68
C ASP A 2 -29.26 -9.97 7.94
N ILE A 3 -28.50 -10.91 8.51
CA ILE A 3 -27.22 -11.40 7.97
C ILE A 3 -27.45 -12.63 7.07
N SER A 4 -28.60 -13.32 7.19
CA SER A 4 -28.88 -14.55 6.43
C SER A 4 -28.91 -14.32 4.91
N GLY A 5 -29.40 -13.15 4.47
CA GLY A 5 -29.42 -12.76 3.05
C GLY A 5 -28.04 -12.55 2.41
N ALA A 6 -26.97 -12.39 3.19
CA ALA A 6 -25.63 -12.12 2.66
C ALA A 6 -24.93 -13.34 2.05
N PHE A 7 -25.47 -14.55 2.27
CA PHE A 7 -24.87 -15.83 1.85
C PHE A 7 -25.80 -16.69 0.99
N ALA A 8 -26.96 -16.15 0.57
CA ALA A 8 -28.00 -16.91 -0.14
C ALA A 8 -27.72 -17.11 -1.65
N ASN A 9 -26.81 -16.33 -2.24
CA ASN A 9 -26.45 -16.43 -3.65
C ASN A 9 -25.22 -17.34 -3.80
N GLY A 10 -25.45 -18.55 -4.30
CA GLY A 10 -24.40 -19.56 -4.52
C GLY A 10 -23.48 -19.26 -5.71
N GLU A 11 -22.43 -20.07 -5.81
CA GLU A 11 -21.55 -20.22 -6.99
C GLU A 11 -20.98 -18.92 -7.57
N VAL A 12 -20.03 -18.33 -6.83
CA VAL A 12 -19.06 -17.38 -7.42
C VAL A 12 -18.12 -18.15 -8.34
N GLU A 13 -18.50 -18.27 -9.60
CA GLU A 13 -17.61 -18.67 -10.69
C GLU A 13 -16.42 -17.71 -10.76
N ILE A 14 -15.20 -18.23 -10.57
CA ILE A 14 -13.98 -17.40 -10.44
C ILE A 14 -13.44 -17.03 -11.82
N THR A 15 -14.26 -16.32 -12.59
CA THR A 15 -13.95 -15.80 -13.93
C THR A 15 -14.33 -14.32 -14.05
N ALA A 16 -13.99 -13.54 -13.02
CA ALA A 16 -14.13 -12.09 -13.03
C ALA A 16 -12.81 -11.44 -13.46
N MET A 17 -12.74 -10.95 -14.70
CA MET A 17 -11.76 -9.92 -15.05
C MET A 17 -12.01 -8.73 -14.11
N LYS A 18 -11.02 -8.38 -13.28
CA LYS A 18 -11.21 -7.40 -12.20
C LYS A 18 -11.68 -6.08 -12.80
N PRO A 19 -12.87 -5.56 -12.45
CA PRO A 19 -13.22 -4.19 -12.79
C PRO A 19 -12.23 -3.29 -12.06
N SER A 20 -11.47 -2.48 -12.80
CA SER A 20 -10.67 -1.43 -12.20
C SER A 20 -11.62 -0.52 -11.41
N ILE A 21 -11.43 -0.48 -10.09
CA ILE A 21 -12.29 0.32 -9.21
C ILE A 21 -11.93 1.78 -9.47
N ALA A 22 -12.67 2.44 -10.35
CA ALA A 22 -12.49 3.84 -10.69
C ALA A 22 -12.79 4.71 -9.45
N ILE A 23 -11.74 5.03 -8.70
CA ILE A 23 -11.82 5.75 -7.43
C ILE A 23 -11.89 7.25 -7.71
N ASP A 24 -13.01 7.85 -7.33
CA ASP A 24 -13.24 9.27 -7.51
C ASP A 24 -12.51 10.09 -6.41
N TRP A 25 -11.25 10.40 -6.68
CA TRP A 25 -10.37 11.11 -5.75
C TRP A 25 -10.92 12.47 -5.33
N GLY A 26 -10.84 12.75 -4.03
CA GLY A 26 -11.30 14.02 -3.45
C GLY A 26 -12.80 14.09 -3.15
N ASN A 27 -13.61 13.07 -3.46
CA ASN A 27 -15.04 13.04 -3.11
C ASN A 27 -15.39 12.26 -1.83
N SER A 28 -14.44 11.53 -1.23
CA SER A 28 -14.62 10.87 0.08
C SER A 28 -14.60 11.89 1.24
N PRO A 29 -15.70 12.09 2.01
CA PRO A 29 -15.73 13.09 3.09
C PRO A 29 -14.76 12.76 4.23
N ALA A 30 -14.55 11.48 4.52
CA ALA A 30 -13.64 11.02 5.57
C ALA A 30 -12.17 11.24 5.19
N ALA A 31 -11.79 10.92 3.94
CA ALA A 31 -10.44 11.20 3.45
C ALA A 31 -10.17 12.72 3.41
N ASN A 32 -11.13 13.51 2.92
CA ASN A 32 -11.04 14.96 2.93
C ASN A 32 -10.89 15.54 4.33
N ALA A 33 -11.60 15.01 5.34
CA ALA A 33 -11.45 15.43 6.72
C ALA A 33 -10.06 15.12 7.28
N ALA A 34 -9.53 13.92 7.01
CA ALA A 34 -8.18 13.52 7.43
C ALA A 34 -7.09 14.38 6.76
N VAL A 35 -7.15 14.56 5.43
CA VAL A 35 -6.22 15.43 4.68
C VAL A 35 -6.27 16.86 5.21
N ARG A 36 -7.47 17.43 5.41
CA ARG A 36 -7.62 18.77 6.00
C ARG A 36 -7.08 18.87 7.42
N ALA A 37 -7.17 17.82 8.23
CA ALA A 37 -6.63 17.81 9.59
C ALA A 37 -5.10 17.85 9.63
N VAL A 38 -4.42 17.27 8.63
CA VAL A 38 -2.95 17.23 8.55
C VAL A 38 -2.36 18.41 7.78
N VAL A 39 -3.01 18.83 6.68
CA VAL A 39 -2.45 19.84 5.76
C VAL A 39 -2.75 21.27 6.22
N ARG A 40 -3.82 21.52 6.99
CA ARG A 40 -4.20 22.85 7.50
C ARG A 40 -3.08 23.50 8.32
N GLY A 41 -2.66 24.69 7.92
CA GLY A 41 -1.55 25.43 8.54
C GLY A 41 -0.18 25.13 7.94
N THR A 42 -0.12 24.38 6.83
CA THR A 42 1.06 24.28 5.96
C THR A 42 0.90 25.19 4.75
N ASN A 43 2.01 25.65 4.18
CA ASN A 43 2.05 26.43 2.92
C ASN A 43 1.29 25.74 1.77
N ALA A 44 1.29 24.40 1.72
CA ALA A 44 0.50 23.63 0.75
C ALA A 44 -1.01 23.86 0.88
N TRP A 45 -1.53 24.11 2.09
CA TRP A 45 -2.93 24.50 2.29
C TRP A 45 -3.21 25.89 1.72
N ASP A 46 -2.33 26.86 2.00
CA ASP A 46 -2.49 28.24 1.55
C ASP A 46 -2.48 28.31 0.01
N LEU A 47 -1.62 27.53 -0.64
CA LEU A 47 -1.59 27.38 -2.11
C LEU A 47 -2.86 26.74 -2.69
N ILE A 48 -3.52 25.83 -1.97
CA ILE A 48 -4.84 25.28 -2.35
C ILE A 48 -5.93 26.35 -2.19
N GLN A 49 -5.91 27.14 -1.11
CA GLN A 49 -6.89 28.20 -0.87
C GLN A 49 -6.77 29.36 -1.87
N ASP A 50 -5.54 29.70 -2.27
CA ASP A 50 -5.23 30.67 -3.32
C ASP A 50 -5.58 30.17 -4.74
N GLY A 51 -5.98 28.90 -4.91
CA GLY A 51 -6.22 28.26 -6.20
C GLY A 51 -4.96 28.02 -7.04
N LYS A 52 -3.77 28.17 -6.44
CA LYS A 52 -2.45 27.99 -7.09
C LYS A 52 -2.03 26.52 -7.19
N LEU A 53 -2.55 25.66 -6.31
CA LEU A 53 -2.36 24.21 -6.37
C LEU A 53 -3.72 23.54 -6.63
N ASN A 54 -3.94 23.07 -7.85
CA ASN A 54 -5.18 22.42 -8.24
C ASN A 54 -5.07 20.89 -8.16
N LEU A 55 -5.57 20.32 -7.07
CA LEU A 55 -5.60 18.85 -6.84
C LEU A 55 -6.46 18.07 -7.87
N ASN A 56 -7.18 18.76 -8.75
CA ASN A 56 -7.94 18.15 -9.85
C ASN A 56 -7.18 18.17 -11.19
N GLU A 57 -5.95 18.66 -11.25
CA GLU A 57 -5.10 18.51 -12.44
C GLU A 57 -4.88 17.03 -12.77
N GLY A 58 -4.91 16.71 -14.06
CA GLY A 58 -4.80 15.33 -14.54
C GLY A 58 -3.56 14.61 -14.03
N LEU A 59 -2.43 15.32 -13.89
CA LEU A 59 -1.20 14.77 -13.32
C LEU A 59 -1.41 14.16 -11.92
N PHE A 60 -2.02 14.91 -11.00
CA PHE A 60 -2.21 14.45 -9.62
C PHE A 60 -3.19 13.27 -9.56
N ARG A 61 -4.25 13.28 -10.38
CA ARG A 61 -5.20 12.17 -10.47
C ARG A 61 -4.53 10.92 -11.05
N THR A 62 -3.87 11.01 -12.20
CA THR A 62 -3.14 9.89 -12.82
C THR A 62 -2.03 9.34 -11.91
N ALA A 63 -1.31 10.19 -11.17
CA ALA A 63 -0.33 9.73 -10.19
C ALA A 63 -0.97 8.94 -9.03
N MET A 64 -2.12 9.38 -8.52
CA MET A 64 -2.88 8.65 -7.50
C MET A 64 -3.48 7.35 -8.04
N ASP A 65 -3.93 7.33 -9.30
CA ASP A 65 -4.44 6.14 -9.99
C ASP A 65 -3.34 5.06 -10.11
N THR A 66 -2.16 5.40 -10.67
CA THR A 66 -1.03 4.48 -10.77
C THR A 66 -0.47 4.08 -9.39
N GLY A 67 -0.55 4.97 -8.40
CA GLY A 67 -0.30 4.60 -7.01
C GLY A 67 -1.26 3.53 -6.51
N MET A 68 -2.56 3.64 -6.81
CA MET A 68 -3.55 2.67 -6.40
C MET A 68 -3.39 1.32 -7.12
N GLU A 69 -2.98 1.32 -8.39
CA GLU A 69 -2.59 0.10 -9.12
C GLU A 69 -1.47 -0.66 -8.37
N ALA A 70 -0.41 0.04 -7.94
CA ALA A 70 0.67 -0.53 -7.13
C ALA A 70 0.19 -1.11 -5.78
N SER A 71 -0.78 -0.45 -5.12
CA SER A 71 -1.44 -0.96 -3.91
C SER A 71 -2.28 -2.22 -4.16
N THR A 72 -2.97 -2.30 -5.31
CA THR A 72 -3.74 -3.51 -5.67
C THR A 72 -2.86 -4.71 -5.94
N HIS A 73 -1.68 -4.54 -6.56
CA HIS A 73 -0.72 -5.64 -6.72
C HIS A 73 -0.26 -6.27 -5.39
N ILE A 74 -0.09 -5.47 -4.33
CA ILE A 74 0.21 -5.98 -2.98
C ILE A 74 -0.99 -6.72 -2.38
N HIS A 75 -2.22 -6.29 -2.67
CA HIS A 75 -3.44 -7.00 -2.25
C HIS A 75 -3.59 -8.37 -2.92
N ASP A 76 -3.36 -8.41 -4.23
CA ASP A 76 -3.47 -9.60 -5.07
C ASP A 76 -2.49 -10.69 -4.58
N VAL A 77 -1.26 -10.28 -4.24
CA VAL A 77 -0.26 -11.16 -3.61
C VAL A 77 -0.66 -11.61 -2.21
N ALA A 78 -1.26 -10.74 -1.39
CA ALA A 78 -1.83 -11.15 -0.09
C ALA A 78 -2.98 -12.17 -0.25
N SER A 79 -3.70 -12.16 -1.37
CA SER A 79 -4.73 -13.16 -1.72
C SER A 79 -4.14 -14.49 -2.23
N GLY A 80 -2.86 -14.48 -2.63
CA GLY A 80 -2.11 -15.61 -3.16
C GLY A 80 -2.12 -15.72 -4.68
N GLU A 81 -2.26 -14.61 -5.40
CA GLU A 81 -1.91 -14.49 -6.83
C GLU A 81 -0.44 -14.03 -6.95
N HIS A 82 0.29 -14.39 -8.01
CA HIS A 82 1.74 -14.13 -8.08
C HIS A 82 2.27 -13.95 -9.51
N GLU A 83 1.56 -13.18 -10.33
CA GLU A 83 2.04 -12.81 -11.66
C GLU A 83 2.95 -11.57 -11.60
N GLY A 84 4.07 -11.62 -12.32
CA GLY A 84 4.95 -10.46 -12.56
C GLY A 84 5.88 -9.99 -11.43
N ILE A 85 5.83 -10.57 -10.22
CA ILE A 85 6.58 -10.06 -9.04
C ILE A 85 7.47 -11.14 -8.42
N ASP A 86 8.62 -10.73 -7.86
CA ASP A 86 9.59 -11.60 -7.19
C ASP A 86 8.99 -12.35 -5.97
N PRO A 87 8.91 -13.70 -5.99
CA PRO A 87 8.37 -14.47 -4.88
C PRO A 87 9.25 -14.45 -3.62
N ASP A 88 10.53 -14.06 -3.72
CA ASP A 88 11.40 -13.91 -2.54
C ASP A 88 11.10 -12.61 -1.78
N ALA A 89 10.97 -11.48 -2.47
CA ALA A 89 10.47 -10.22 -1.90
C ALA A 89 9.07 -10.38 -1.29
N MET A 90 8.16 -11.06 -1.98
CA MET A 90 6.77 -11.20 -1.53
C MET A 90 6.57 -12.13 -0.32
N ARG A 91 7.61 -12.84 0.17
CA ARG A 91 7.52 -13.60 1.43
C ARG A 91 7.23 -12.74 2.67
N ALA A 92 7.44 -11.43 2.58
CA ALA A 92 7.09 -10.48 3.64
C ALA A 92 5.58 -10.26 3.78
N ILE A 93 4.78 -10.55 2.75
CA ILE A 93 3.35 -10.28 2.74
C ILE A 93 2.57 -11.43 3.42
N PRO A 94 1.77 -11.16 4.47
CA PRO A 94 0.89 -12.14 5.08
C PRO A 94 -0.17 -12.67 4.11
N VAL A 95 -0.09 -13.95 3.75
CA VAL A 95 -1.11 -14.60 2.91
C VAL A 95 -2.41 -14.81 3.70
N LEU A 96 -3.50 -14.19 3.23
CA LEU A 96 -4.80 -14.13 3.88
C LEU A 96 -5.79 -15.23 3.44
N LYS A 97 -5.37 -16.11 2.51
CA LYS A 97 -6.23 -17.10 1.84
C LYS A 97 -6.88 -18.10 2.85
N PRO A 98 -8.22 -18.23 2.88
CA PRO A 98 -8.89 -19.22 3.73
C PRO A 98 -8.50 -20.67 3.36
N PRO A 99 -8.36 -21.59 4.35
CA PRO A 99 -8.12 -23.00 4.07
C PRO A 99 -9.29 -23.65 3.31
N LYS A 100 -9.00 -24.48 2.30
CA LYS A 100 -10.01 -25.24 1.52
C LYS A 100 -10.80 -26.31 2.30
N ARG A 101 -10.56 -26.48 3.60
CA ARG A 101 -11.28 -27.43 4.47
C ARG A 101 -11.83 -26.70 5.69
N SER A 102 -13.09 -26.97 6.01
CA SER A 102 -13.84 -26.38 7.14
C SER A 102 -13.20 -26.69 8.50
N PHE A 103 -12.66 -27.90 8.67
CA PHE A 103 -11.94 -28.32 9.86
C PHE A 103 -10.43 -28.41 9.61
N CYS A 104 -9.63 -28.03 10.62
CA CYS A 104 -8.18 -28.22 10.57
C CYS A 104 -7.83 -29.71 10.69
N PRO A 105 -7.21 -30.35 9.68
CA PRO A 105 -7.00 -31.81 9.67
C PRO A 105 -6.13 -32.35 10.81
N LYS A 106 -5.29 -31.50 11.42
CA LYS A 106 -4.44 -31.87 12.57
C LYS A 106 -5.12 -31.72 13.93
N CYS A 107 -6.27 -31.06 14.03
CA CYS A 107 -6.88 -30.80 15.34
C CYS A 107 -8.40 -30.86 15.44
N GLY A 108 -9.14 -30.92 14.33
CA GLY A 108 -10.61 -30.91 14.37
C GLY A 108 -11.21 -29.62 14.95
N SER A 109 -10.42 -28.53 15.01
CA SER A 109 -10.89 -27.25 15.55
C SER A 109 -12.08 -26.72 14.76
N ASP A 110 -13.13 -26.35 15.48
CA ASP A 110 -14.35 -25.71 14.98
C ASP A 110 -14.06 -24.60 13.95
N ILE A 111 -14.90 -24.53 12.92
CA ILE A 111 -14.97 -23.42 11.95
C ILE A 111 -14.94 -22.08 12.70
N HIS A 112 -15.69 -21.91 13.79
CA HIS A 112 -15.69 -20.67 14.55
C HIS A 112 -14.31 -20.35 15.15
N ALA A 113 -13.61 -21.35 15.71
CA ALA A 113 -12.27 -21.16 16.26
C ALA A 113 -11.23 -20.86 15.17
N ASN A 114 -11.32 -21.50 14.00
CA ASN A 114 -10.48 -21.21 12.84
C ASN A 114 -10.75 -19.79 12.30
N THR A 115 -12.01 -19.42 12.10
CA THR A 115 -12.41 -18.06 11.66
C THR A 115 -11.95 -16.99 12.64
N MET A 116 -12.06 -17.22 13.96
CA MET A 116 -11.52 -16.31 14.97
C MET A 116 -9.98 -16.23 14.97
N LEU A 117 -9.27 -17.31 14.59
CA LEU A 117 -7.82 -17.29 14.39
C LEU A 117 -7.41 -16.53 13.12
N GLN A 118 -8.13 -16.70 12.01
CA GLN A 118 -7.86 -15.94 10.77
C GLN A 118 -8.27 -14.46 10.94
N TRP A 119 -9.36 -14.15 11.64
CA TRP A 119 -9.74 -12.79 12.01
C TRP A 119 -8.73 -12.16 12.98
N ARG A 120 -8.19 -12.93 13.93
CA ARG A 120 -7.07 -12.48 14.78
C ARG A 120 -5.86 -12.12 13.92
N LYS A 121 -5.39 -13.03 13.05
CA LYS A 121 -4.26 -12.76 12.13
C LYS A 121 -4.53 -11.53 11.27
N TRP A 122 -5.69 -11.45 10.61
CA TRP A 122 -6.05 -10.31 9.79
C TRP A 122 -6.04 -9.02 10.60
N ARG A 123 -6.59 -8.97 11.81
CA ARG A 123 -6.52 -7.78 12.67
C ARG A 123 -5.08 -7.45 13.12
N ASP A 124 -4.23 -8.45 13.34
CA ASP A 124 -2.83 -8.25 13.76
C ASP A 124 -1.89 -7.88 12.59
N SER A 125 -2.19 -8.30 11.36
CA SER A 125 -1.33 -8.12 10.17
C SER A 125 -1.90 -7.19 9.09
N SER A 126 -3.18 -6.80 9.17
CA SER A 126 -3.78 -5.84 8.23
C SER A 126 -3.16 -4.46 8.34
N SER A 127 -2.71 -4.05 9.52
CA SER A 127 -1.92 -2.81 9.67
C SER A 127 -0.61 -2.88 8.89
N GLU A 128 0.07 -4.03 8.86
CA GLU A 128 1.31 -4.21 8.10
C GLU A 128 1.04 -4.21 6.59
N VAL A 129 0.01 -4.95 6.14
CA VAL A 129 -0.41 -4.97 4.73
C VAL A 129 -0.84 -3.58 4.26
N VAL A 130 -1.70 -2.89 5.00
CA VAL A 130 -2.16 -1.54 4.67
C VAL A 130 -1.02 -0.53 4.72
N SER A 131 -0.05 -0.66 5.63
CA SER A 131 1.17 0.15 5.60
C SER A 131 1.98 -0.07 4.32
N MET A 132 2.24 -1.31 3.91
CA MET A 132 2.97 -1.61 2.66
C MET A 132 2.20 -1.13 1.41
N GLN A 133 0.87 -1.23 1.41
CA GLN A 133 0.01 -0.70 0.35
C GLN A 133 0.05 0.83 0.26
N LEU A 134 0.02 1.52 1.40
CA LEU A 134 0.14 2.98 1.47
C LEU A 134 1.56 3.44 1.08
N GLU A 135 2.60 2.72 1.50
CA GLU A 135 3.99 2.98 1.14
C GLU A 135 4.18 2.88 -0.39
N ALA A 136 3.84 1.74 -1.00
CA ALA A 136 4.00 1.53 -2.44
C ALA A 136 3.14 2.47 -3.30
N SER A 137 1.91 2.80 -2.86
CA SER A 137 1.05 3.74 -3.58
C SER A 137 1.54 5.19 -3.48
N MET A 138 1.98 5.62 -2.29
CA MET A 138 2.55 6.95 -2.10
C MET A 138 3.88 7.11 -2.82
N GLU A 139 4.78 6.11 -2.77
CA GLU A 139 6.05 6.16 -3.52
C GLU A 139 5.79 6.24 -5.03
N THR A 140 4.90 5.40 -5.56
CA THR A 140 4.57 5.37 -7.00
C THR A 140 3.95 6.69 -7.47
N ALA A 141 3.00 7.25 -6.70
CA ALA A 141 2.42 8.56 -6.97
C ALA A 141 3.46 9.69 -6.90
N LEU A 142 4.33 9.69 -5.89
CA LEU A 142 5.39 10.70 -5.74
C LEU A 142 6.45 10.59 -6.84
N ILE A 143 6.79 9.39 -7.30
CA ILE A 143 7.68 9.17 -8.45
C ILE A 143 7.07 9.76 -9.72
N GLN A 144 5.76 9.58 -9.96
CA GLN A 144 5.09 10.11 -11.14
C GLN A 144 4.92 11.64 -11.11
N VAL A 145 4.70 12.24 -9.94
CA VAL A 145 4.71 13.69 -9.76
C VAL A 145 6.13 14.27 -9.91
N ALA A 146 7.14 13.60 -9.36
CA ALA A 146 8.53 14.02 -9.46
C ALA A 146 9.09 13.92 -10.89
N SER A 147 8.75 12.86 -11.63
CA SER A 147 9.17 12.69 -13.03
C SER A 147 8.63 13.81 -13.91
N HIS A 148 7.36 14.20 -13.72
CA HIS A 148 6.76 15.34 -14.41
C HIS A 148 7.50 16.65 -14.08
N TYR A 149 7.72 16.98 -12.80
CA TYR A 149 8.41 18.22 -12.45
C TYR A 149 9.88 18.24 -12.90
N ILE A 150 10.57 17.09 -12.93
CA ILE A 150 11.91 17.00 -13.53
C ILE A 150 11.87 17.32 -15.03
N ASN A 151 10.93 16.74 -15.78
CA ASN A 151 10.77 17.00 -17.21
C ASN A 151 10.41 18.48 -17.49
N VAL A 152 9.55 19.10 -16.68
CA VAL A 152 9.19 20.52 -16.78
C VAL A 152 10.39 21.42 -16.44
N MET A 153 11.17 21.11 -15.40
CA MET A 153 12.38 21.86 -15.07
C MET A 153 13.44 21.74 -16.16
N GLN A 154 13.59 20.56 -16.80
CA GLN A 154 14.48 20.37 -17.94
C GLN A 154 14.03 21.22 -19.14
N ALA A 155 12.75 21.15 -19.53
CA ALA A 155 12.21 21.97 -20.62
C ALA A 155 12.40 23.48 -20.38
N LEU A 156 12.13 23.97 -19.15
CA LEU A 156 12.37 25.36 -18.78
C LEU A 156 13.86 25.72 -18.75
N GLN A 157 14.74 24.78 -18.39
CA GLN A 157 16.19 25.00 -18.43
C GLN A 157 16.70 25.08 -19.87
N ASP A 158 16.19 24.22 -20.76
CA ASP A 158 16.50 24.19 -22.19
C ASP A 158 15.98 25.45 -22.89
N GLU A 159 14.72 25.86 -22.66
CA GLU A 159 14.18 27.14 -23.15
C GLU A 159 15.02 28.33 -22.70
N ARG A 160 15.51 28.30 -21.45
CA ARG A 160 16.38 29.34 -20.88
C ARG A 160 17.77 29.31 -21.53
N ASP A 161 18.42 28.17 -21.68
CA ASP A 161 19.70 28.08 -22.41
C ASP A 161 19.53 28.52 -23.88
N ASP A 162 18.45 28.13 -24.54
CA ASP A 162 18.17 28.49 -25.93
C ASP A 162 17.87 29.99 -26.08
N ALA A 163 17.20 30.62 -25.10
CA ALA A 163 17.05 32.07 -25.00
C ALA A 163 18.39 32.79 -24.76
N PHE A 164 19.26 32.25 -23.90
CA PHE A 164 20.61 32.79 -23.69
C PHE A 164 21.47 32.69 -24.96
N THR A 165 21.47 31.56 -25.69
CA THR A 165 22.23 31.51 -26.95
C THR A 165 21.65 32.43 -28.04
N LYS A 166 20.34 32.72 -28.02
CA LYS A 166 19.72 33.73 -28.89
C LYS A 166 20.19 35.14 -28.51
N LEU A 167 20.32 35.45 -27.22
CA LEU A 167 20.89 36.71 -26.73
C LEU A 167 22.38 36.86 -27.09
N ASP A 168 23.21 35.83 -26.92
CA ASP A 168 24.63 35.86 -27.31
C ASP A 168 24.84 36.02 -28.82
N LYS A 169 23.93 35.47 -29.63
CA LYS A 169 23.87 35.66 -31.09
C LYS A 169 23.27 37.02 -31.49
N THR A 170 22.66 37.75 -30.54
CA THR A 170 22.06 39.05 -30.78
C THR A 170 23.13 40.13 -30.64
N ASP A 171 23.62 40.61 -31.77
CA ASP A 171 24.64 41.67 -31.84
C ASP A 171 24.10 43.00 -31.28
N THR A 172 24.27 43.19 -29.97
CA THR A 172 23.78 44.33 -29.20
C THR A 172 24.34 45.65 -29.72
N ALA A 173 25.60 45.66 -30.17
CA ALA A 173 26.21 46.84 -30.78
C ALA A 173 25.51 47.24 -32.09
N LYS A 174 25.12 46.28 -32.94
CA LYS A 174 24.32 46.58 -34.15
C LYS A 174 22.88 47.00 -33.84
N ILE A 175 22.29 46.54 -32.73
CA ILE A 175 20.97 47.02 -32.27
C ILE A 175 21.08 48.44 -31.70
N GLU A 176 22.07 48.71 -30.86
CA GLU A 176 22.34 50.03 -30.30
C GLU A 176 22.67 51.03 -31.43
N GLU A 177 23.46 50.65 -32.43
CA GLU A 177 23.74 51.50 -33.58
C GLU A 177 22.49 51.79 -34.41
N LYS A 178 21.59 50.81 -34.61
CA LYS A 178 20.28 51.02 -35.26
C LYS A 178 19.36 51.93 -34.44
N LEU A 179 19.30 51.75 -33.12
CA LEU A 179 18.53 52.61 -32.21
C LEU A 179 19.09 54.03 -32.21
N ARG A 180 20.40 54.21 -32.06
CA ARG A 180 21.09 55.51 -32.19
C ARG A 180 20.81 56.14 -33.56
N LYS A 181 20.81 55.39 -34.66
CA LYS A 181 20.50 55.90 -36.02
C LYS A 181 19.03 56.29 -36.21
N LYS A 182 18.08 55.62 -35.54
CA LYS A 182 16.68 56.05 -35.48
C LYS A 182 16.51 57.29 -34.62
N LEU A 183 16.92 57.21 -33.36
CA LEU A 183 16.81 58.29 -32.38
C LEU A 183 17.54 59.55 -32.84
N THR A 184 18.69 59.45 -33.51
CA THR A 184 19.38 60.62 -34.10
C THR A 184 18.62 61.21 -35.31
N LYS A 185 17.80 60.43 -36.02
CA LYS A 185 16.92 60.95 -37.09
C LYS A 185 15.62 61.53 -36.54
N GLU A 186 15.09 60.96 -35.47
CA GLU A 186 13.92 61.45 -34.75
C GLU A 186 14.27 62.75 -34.02
N ILE A 187 15.30 62.75 -33.15
CA ILE A 187 15.86 63.96 -32.53
C ILE A 187 16.28 65.00 -33.56
N ARG A 188 16.87 64.64 -34.73
CA ARG A 188 17.15 65.66 -35.76
C ARG A 188 15.92 66.25 -36.41
N LYS A 189 14.82 65.49 -36.54
CA LYS A 189 13.55 66.05 -37.05
C LYS A 189 12.89 66.94 -36.00
N GLU A 190 12.80 66.44 -34.77
CA GLU A 190 12.28 67.18 -33.62
C GLU A 190 13.09 68.47 -33.43
N LEU A 191 14.42 68.39 -33.44
CA LEU A 191 15.32 69.55 -33.37
C LEU A 191 15.32 70.40 -34.66
N GLU A 192 14.99 69.89 -35.85
CA GLU A 192 14.77 70.72 -37.06
C GLU A 192 13.39 71.41 -37.06
N GLN A 193 12.42 70.90 -36.29
CA GLN A 193 11.13 71.54 -36.02
C GLN A 193 11.28 72.57 -34.88
N GLU A 194 11.90 72.17 -33.78
CA GLU A 194 12.24 73.01 -32.63
C GLU A 194 13.16 74.16 -33.06
N ILE A 195 14.25 73.93 -33.81
CA ILE A 195 15.07 75.02 -34.40
C ILE A 195 14.30 75.84 -35.44
N ARG A 196 13.22 75.34 -36.07
CA ARG A 196 12.37 76.20 -36.92
C ARG A 196 11.47 77.10 -36.10
N GLU A 197 10.88 76.57 -35.04
CA GLU A 197 10.00 77.28 -34.11
C GLU A 197 10.81 78.27 -33.25
N GLU A 198 11.97 77.86 -32.75
CA GLU A 198 13.00 78.69 -32.14
C GLU A 198 13.61 79.69 -33.13
N LEU A 199 13.91 79.37 -34.40
CA LEU A 199 14.39 80.41 -35.34
C LEU A 199 13.30 81.47 -35.62
N THR A 200 12.01 81.12 -35.48
CA THR A 200 10.93 82.12 -35.45
C THR A 200 10.76 82.85 -34.11
N ALA A 201 11.44 82.42 -33.03
CA ALA A 201 11.40 83.02 -31.70
C ALA A 201 12.71 83.73 -31.26
N GLU A 202 13.89 83.28 -31.71
CA GLU A 202 15.22 83.92 -31.56
C GLU A 202 15.45 85.05 -32.58
N LEU A 203 14.57 85.17 -33.58
CA LEU A 203 14.30 86.45 -34.24
C LEU A 203 13.70 87.49 -33.26
N GLY A 204 13.18 87.04 -32.12
CA GLY A 204 12.64 87.84 -31.02
C GLY A 204 13.61 88.12 -29.88
N ASP A 205 14.41 87.14 -29.42
CA ASP A 205 15.35 87.36 -28.30
C ASP A 205 16.63 86.49 -28.33
N LYS A 206 17.65 86.86 -27.54
CA LYS A 206 18.98 86.21 -27.50
C LYS A 206 19.53 86.08 -26.09
N THR A 207 20.21 84.96 -25.78
CA THR A 207 21.62 84.86 -25.29
C THR A 207 21.90 83.60 -24.44
N ILE A 208 23.07 82.99 -24.68
CA ILE A 208 23.68 81.89 -23.89
C ILE A 208 24.90 82.47 -23.14
N PRO A 209 25.21 82.05 -21.89
CA PRO A 209 26.26 81.03 -21.66
C PRO A 209 26.00 80.13 -20.40
N ASP A 210 26.20 78.81 -20.39
CA ASP A 210 27.39 77.94 -20.65
C ASP A 210 28.29 77.66 -19.42
N ALA A 211 28.78 76.41 -19.34
CA ALA A 211 29.92 75.88 -18.56
C ALA A 211 29.79 75.76 -16.99
N ALA A 212 30.59 74.96 -16.26
CA ALA A 212 31.70 74.07 -16.65
C ALA A 212 32.04 72.93 -15.63
N LYS A 213 32.36 71.74 -16.15
CA LYS A 213 33.57 70.90 -15.87
C LYS A 213 33.97 70.38 -14.45
N LYS A 214 34.56 69.15 -14.48
CA LYS A 214 35.67 68.61 -13.64
C LYS A 214 35.31 68.16 -12.19
N THR A 215 36.03 67.24 -11.51
CA THR A 215 37.24 66.42 -11.82
C THR A 215 37.35 65.13 -10.98
N THR A 216 38.00 64.08 -11.54
CA THR A 216 39.01 63.12 -10.96
C THR A 216 39.12 62.83 -9.44
N SER A 217 39.58 61.69 -8.88
CA SER A 217 40.54 60.65 -9.36
C SER A 217 40.81 59.54 -8.31
N LYS A 218 41.30 58.34 -8.77
CA LYS A 218 42.31 57.43 -8.11
C LYS A 218 41.94 56.84 -6.70
N LYS A 219 42.52 55.76 -6.16
CA LYS A 219 43.41 54.62 -6.56
C LYS A 219 43.14 53.49 -5.52
N LYS A 220 42.91 52.22 -5.87
CA LYS A 220 43.90 51.12 -6.06
C LYS A 220 44.84 50.80 -4.86
N SER A 221 44.59 49.68 -4.15
CA SER A 221 45.55 48.65 -3.63
C SER A 221 44.86 47.66 -2.64
N THR A 222 44.70 46.35 -2.90
CA THR A 222 45.57 45.20 -2.46
C THR A 222 45.82 45.08 -0.93
N LYS A 223 45.87 43.90 -0.27
CA LYS A 223 46.02 42.49 -0.74
C LYS A 223 45.63 41.46 0.37
N LYS A 224 45.04 40.31 -0.01
CA LYS A 224 45.31 38.90 0.39
C LYS A 224 45.99 38.58 1.74
N SER A 225 45.43 37.63 2.56
CA SER A 225 46.04 36.30 2.90
C SER A 225 45.23 35.43 3.92
N THR A 226 45.17 34.10 3.69
CA THR A 226 45.37 32.90 4.59
C THR A 226 44.88 32.89 6.07
N ASP A 227 44.49 31.78 6.73
CA ASP A 227 44.41 30.33 6.37
C ASP A 227 43.46 29.50 7.31
N ALA A 228 43.40 28.17 7.13
CA ALA A 228 42.73 27.16 7.99
C ALA A 228 43.70 26.59 9.09
N PRO A 229 43.58 25.39 9.78
CA PRO A 229 42.57 24.29 9.72
C PRO A 229 42.23 23.45 11.02
N ALA A 230 41.23 22.53 10.91
CA ALA A 230 41.05 21.21 11.61
C ALA A 230 40.74 21.16 13.16
N LYS A 231 40.25 20.07 13.83
CA LYS A 231 40.46 18.60 13.65
C LYS A 231 39.59 17.67 14.59
N LYS A 232 38.92 16.60 14.08
CA LYS A 232 38.60 15.21 14.64
C LYS A 232 37.81 14.98 15.98
N GLN A 233 37.23 13.83 16.40
CA GLN A 233 36.58 12.53 15.92
C GLN A 233 35.86 11.88 17.20
N THR A 234 35.30 10.64 17.43
CA THR A 234 35.31 9.23 16.89
C THR A 234 34.27 8.29 17.62
N LYS A 235 34.03 7.02 17.18
CA LYS A 235 33.63 5.74 17.93
C LYS A 235 32.32 4.92 17.57
N LYS A 236 31.66 4.21 18.53
CA LYS A 236 30.98 2.85 18.39
C LYS A 236 29.93 2.56 19.53
N VAL A 237 29.11 1.47 19.71
CA VAL A 237 28.89 0.07 19.20
C VAL A 237 27.47 -0.52 19.56
N LYS A 238 27.13 -1.81 19.27
CA LYS A 238 25.91 -2.65 19.65
C LYS A 238 26.33 -4.17 19.78
N PRO A 239 25.52 -5.30 19.78
CA PRO A 239 24.05 -5.61 19.92
C PRO A 239 23.58 -6.97 20.65
N LYS A 240 22.26 -7.16 20.93
CA LYS A 240 21.37 -8.38 20.70
C LYS A 240 21.43 -9.74 21.51
N ALA A 241 20.28 -10.47 21.58
CA ALA A 241 20.08 -11.85 22.17
C ALA A 241 19.02 -12.78 21.42
N LYS A 242 18.40 -13.83 22.03
CA LYS A 242 17.65 -14.97 21.34
C LYS A 242 16.34 -15.57 22.01
N SER A 243 15.94 -16.85 21.75
CA SER A 243 14.54 -17.43 21.76
C SER A 243 14.35 -18.99 21.96
N GLY A 244 13.12 -19.52 22.22
CA GLY A 244 12.63 -20.96 22.28
C GLY A 244 11.06 -21.06 22.37
N GLY A 245 10.28 -22.18 22.45
CA GLY A 245 10.40 -23.68 22.43
C GLY A 245 9.00 -24.41 22.70
N GLY A 246 8.82 -25.75 22.53
CA GLY A 246 7.53 -26.50 22.84
C GLY A 246 7.44 -28.03 22.48
N MET A 247 6.48 -28.84 23.03
CA MET A 247 6.35 -30.34 22.87
C MET A 247 5.04 -30.99 23.45
N PHE A 248 4.51 -32.14 22.94
CA PHE A 248 3.54 -33.08 23.63
C PHE A 248 3.25 -34.45 22.92
N GLY A 249 2.71 -35.47 23.64
CA GLY A 249 2.16 -36.76 23.12
C GLY A 249 1.95 -37.88 24.20
N ALA A 250 0.94 -38.77 24.07
CA ALA A 250 0.56 -39.77 25.11
C ALA A 250 0.20 -41.20 24.57
N LYS A 251 0.05 -42.20 25.46
CA LYS A 251 -0.18 -43.64 25.13
C LYS A 251 -1.68 -44.01 24.94
N LYS A 252 -1.99 -44.93 24.00
CA LYS A 252 -3.31 -45.59 23.86
C LYS A 252 -3.62 -46.55 25.04
N ILE A 253 -4.91 -46.76 25.30
CA ILE A 253 -5.49 -47.79 26.18
C ILE A 253 -6.17 -48.86 25.31
N LYS A 254 -6.22 -50.13 25.76
CA LYS A 254 -6.89 -51.25 25.07
C LYS A 254 -7.97 -51.89 25.96
N LYS A 255 -9.04 -52.38 25.33
CA LYS A 255 -10.16 -53.16 25.90
C LYS A 255 -10.60 -54.21 24.87
N THR A 256 -11.41 -55.18 25.26
CA THR A 256 -11.96 -56.23 24.38
C THR A 256 -13.43 -56.51 24.71
N TYR A 257 -14.20 -56.97 23.72
CA TYR A 257 -15.60 -57.35 23.86
C TYR A 257 -15.82 -58.87 23.81
N ASP A 258 -16.09 -59.48 24.97
CA ASP A 258 -16.35 -60.91 25.14
C ASP A 258 -17.86 -61.24 25.32
N GLY A 259 -18.76 -60.44 24.72
CA GLY A 259 -20.22 -60.55 24.90
C GLY A 259 -20.98 -61.13 23.70
N GLU A 260 -22.30 -61.14 23.78
CA GLU A 260 -23.20 -61.71 22.75
C GLU A 260 -23.15 -60.95 21.41
N GLU A 261 -23.38 -61.69 20.33
CA GLU A 261 -23.35 -61.19 18.96
C GLU A 261 -24.34 -60.03 18.76
N GLY A 262 -23.86 -58.90 18.23
CA GLY A 262 -24.61 -57.64 18.10
C GLY A 262 -24.49 -56.67 19.29
N GLY A 263 -24.12 -57.13 20.50
CA GLY A 263 -24.01 -56.25 21.67
C GLY A 263 -22.79 -55.32 21.69
N LYS A 264 -21.79 -55.56 20.82
CA LYS A 264 -20.53 -54.80 20.73
C LYS A 264 -20.73 -53.29 20.57
N VAL A 265 -21.75 -52.87 19.82
CA VAL A 265 -22.04 -51.44 19.52
C VAL A 265 -22.39 -50.65 20.79
N ASP A 266 -23.38 -51.11 21.54
CA ASP A 266 -23.84 -50.41 22.74
C ASP A 266 -22.92 -50.63 23.94
N TRP A 267 -22.15 -51.72 23.96
CA TRP A 267 -21.00 -51.85 24.86
C TRP A 267 -19.91 -50.81 24.56
N PHE A 268 -19.47 -50.68 23.30
CA PHE A 268 -18.36 -49.78 22.95
C PHE A 268 -18.69 -48.32 23.27
N LEU A 269 -19.91 -47.90 22.93
CA LEU A 269 -20.43 -46.55 23.20
C LEU A 269 -20.60 -46.21 24.68
N LYS A 270 -20.57 -47.22 25.57
CA LYS A 270 -20.72 -47.08 27.02
C LYS A 270 -19.40 -47.28 27.77
N GLU A 271 -18.61 -48.27 27.38
CA GLU A 271 -17.48 -48.80 28.16
C GLU A 271 -16.10 -48.59 27.52
N ALA A 272 -16.00 -48.27 26.22
CA ALA A 272 -14.72 -48.31 25.48
C ALA A 272 -14.35 -47.02 24.71
N LEU A 273 -15.13 -45.94 24.80
CA LEU A 273 -14.80 -44.65 24.16
C LEU A 273 -13.50 -43.97 24.69
N ASP A 274 -12.85 -44.55 25.69
CA ASP A 274 -11.52 -44.17 26.22
C ASP A 274 -10.34 -44.89 25.54
N THR A 275 -10.59 -45.87 24.66
CA THR A 275 -9.55 -46.45 23.78
C THR A 275 -9.32 -45.60 22.52
N VAL A 276 -10.29 -44.75 22.16
CA VAL A 276 -10.22 -43.80 21.04
C VAL A 276 -9.03 -42.86 21.21
N TYR A 277 -8.20 -42.76 20.17
CA TYR A 277 -6.98 -41.95 20.22
C TYR A 277 -7.28 -40.45 20.33
N ASP A 278 -6.80 -39.82 21.41
CA ASP A 278 -6.83 -38.36 21.61
C ASP A 278 -5.53 -37.72 21.05
N PRO A 279 -5.55 -37.12 19.85
CA PRO A 279 -4.36 -36.49 19.26
C PRO A 279 -3.88 -35.23 20.01
N HIS A 280 -4.66 -34.72 20.97
CA HIS A 280 -4.34 -33.53 21.75
C HIS A 280 -3.81 -33.83 23.15
N GLY A 281 -3.91 -35.09 23.61
CA GLY A 281 -3.51 -35.47 24.96
C GLY A 281 -4.30 -34.73 26.06
N THR A 282 -5.55 -34.33 25.78
CA THR A 282 -6.43 -33.69 26.78
C THR A 282 -6.83 -34.63 27.91
N GLY A 283 -6.76 -35.95 27.68
CA GLY A 283 -7.18 -36.98 28.63
C GLY A 283 -8.71 -37.03 28.81
N LYS A 284 -9.47 -36.41 27.92
CA LYS A 284 -10.94 -36.36 27.98
C LYS A 284 -11.55 -37.43 27.09
N VAL A 285 -12.09 -38.48 27.72
CA VAL A 285 -12.89 -39.52 27.07
C VAL A 285 -14.01 -38.88 26.23
N ILE A 286 -14.10 -39.27 24.96
CA ILE A 286 -15.13 -38.77 24.06
C ILE A 286 -16.49 -39.39 24.43
N LYS A 287 -17.59 -38.65 24.24
CA LYS A 287 -18.93 -39.13 24.61
C LYS A 287 -19.70 -39.58 23.37
N ALA A 288 -20.53 -40.60 23.51
CA ALA A 288 -21.41 -41.10 22.44
C ALA A 288 -22.30 -39.99 21.80
N ALA A 289 -22.65 -38.96 22.58
CA ALA A 289 -23.42 -37.79 22.13
C ALA A 289 -22.58 -36.63 21.55
N THR A 290 -21.24 -36.72 21.57
CA THR A 290 -20.36 -35.69 20.99
C THR A 290 -20.62 -35.57 19.48
N ILE A 291 -20.80 -34.34 19.01
CA ILE A 291 -20.97 -34.02 17.59
C ILE A 291 -19.58 -33.95 16.95
N LEU A 292 -19.37 -34.73 15.89
CA LEU A 292 -18.12 -34.84 15.13
C LEU A 292 -18.05 -33.87 13.95
N ALA A 293 -19.20 -33.61 13.32
CA ALA A 293 -19.35 -32.73 12.16
C ALA A 293 -20.76 -32.11 12.12
N ARG A 294 -20.89 -30.96 11.43
CA ARG A 294 -22.15 -30.22 11.28
C ARG A 294 -22.31 -29.71 9.86
N SER A 295 -23.54 -29.77 9.35
CA SER A 295 -23.98 -29.07 8.13
C SER A 295 -25.26 -28.28 8.41
N SER A 296 -25.80 -27.63 7.38
CA SER A 296 -27.17 -27.07 7.37
C SER A 296 -28.26 -28.13 7.51
N GLU A 297 -27.95 -29.39 7.16
CA GLU A 297 -28.91 -30.50 7.08
C GLU A 297 -28.89 -31.38 8.33
N GLY A 298 -27.79 -31.40 9.08
CA GLY A 298 -27.66 -32.29 10.23
C GLY A 298 -26.40 -32.13 11.07
N ASN A 299 -26.30 -32.98 12.11
CA ASN A 299 -25.16 -33.05 13.01
C ASN A 299 -24.81 -34.54 13.21
N VAL A 300 -23.62 -34.96 12.75
CA VAL A 300 -23.11 -36.33 12.93
C VAL A 300 -22.54 -36.47 14.33
N ARG A 301 -22.88 -37.53 15.07
CA ARG A 301 -22.33 -37.82 16.41
C ARG A 301 -21.54 -39.14 16.44
N VAL A 302 -20.72 -39.30 17.48
CA VAL A 302 -19.93 -40.53 17.73
C VAL A 302 -20.79 -41.80 17.67
N ARG A 303 -21.94 -41.81 18.36
CA ARG A 303 -22.86 -42.97 18.34
C ARG A 303 -23.43 -43.26 16.95
N ASP A 304 -23.58 -42.23 16.11
CA ASP A 304 -24.21 -42.35 14.80
C ASP A 304 -23.17 -42.98 13.85
N VAL A 305 -21.90 -42.55 13.91
CA VAL A 305 -20.76 -43.18 13.23
C VAL A 305 -20.59 -44.65 13.61
N VAL A 306 -20.54 -44.99 14.91
CA VAL A 306 -20.33 -46.39 15.33
C VAL A 306 -21.49 -47.29 14.91
N ARG A 307 -22.73 -46.79 14.95
CA ARG A 307 -23.93 -47.57 14.55
C ARG A 307 -24.03 -47.78 13.04
N ILE A 308 -23.66 -46.78 12.24
CA ILE A 308 -23.61 -46.90 10.77
C ILE A 308 -22.44 -47.81 10.38
N TYR A 309 -21.25 -47.63 10.94
CA TYR A 309 -20.08 -48.46 10.64
C TYR A 309 -20.35 -49.95 10.92
N ALA A 310 -20.98 -50.27 12.05
CA ALA A 310 -21.30 -51.64 12.43
C ALA A 310 -22.44 -52.30 11.62
N ALA A 311 -23.14 -51.54 10.77
CA ALA A 311 -24.18 -52.05 9.87
C ALA A 311 -23.72 -52.07 8.41
N ASP A 312 -23.08 -50.97 7.96
CA ASP A 312 -22.85 -50.63 6.55
C ASP A 312 -21.35 -50.44 6.20
N GLY A 313 -20.44 -50.65 7.16
CA GLY A 313 -18.99 -50.52 6.96
C GLY A 313 -18.50 -49.08 6.76
N GLU A 314 -17.32 -48.91 6.14
CA GLU A 314 -16.81 -47.56 5.78
C GLU A 314 -17.69 -46.87 4.71
N ASP A 315 -18.30 -47.64 3.80
CA ASP A 315 -19.10 -47.13 2.68
C ASP A 315 -20.41 -46.46 3.13
N GLY A 316 -20.99 -46.86 4.28
CA GLY A 316 -22.13 -46.18 4.89
C GLY A 316 -21.78 -44.83 5.54
N ILE A 317 -20.50 -44.57 5.82
CA ILE A 317 -20.08 -43.37 6.55
C ILE A 317 -20.07 -42.16 5.61
N SER A 318 -21.08 -41.30 5.76
CA SER A 318 -21.26 -40.05 5.01
C SER A 318 -19.98 -39.19 4.94
N ASP A 319 -19.76 -38.51 3.80
CA ASP A 319 -18.66 -37.55 3.62
C ASP A 319 -18.57 -36.50 4.73
N LEU A 320 -19.73 -36.08 5.26
CA LEU A 320 -19.81 -35.14 6.39
C LEU A 320 -19.10 -35.69 7.64
N ALA A 321 -19.24 -36.99 7.93
CA ALA A 321 -18.53 -37.64 9.03
C ALA A 321 -17.01 -37.70 8.76
N TRP A 322 -16.60 -37.97 7.52
CA TRP A 322 -15.18 -37.98 7.11
C TRP A 322 -14.50 -36.60 7.16
N THR A 323 -15.25 -35.49 7.27
CA THR A 323 -14.65 -34.18 7.58
C THR A 323 -13.98 -34.12 8.96
N SER A 324 -14.35 -35.02 9.88
CA SER A 324 -13.80 -35.10 11.24
C SER A 324 -12.69 -36.15 11.33
N PRO A 325 -11.44 -35.78 11.69
CA PRO A 325 -10.34 -36.75 11.79
C PRO A 325 -10.55 -37.79 12.90
N LEU A 326 -11.43 -37.50 13.87
CA LEU A 326 -11.83 -38.43 14.93
C LEU A 326 -12.61 -39.64 14.41
N THR A 327 -13.32 -39.52 13.28
CA THR A 327 -14.12 -40.61 12.69
C THR A 327 -13.25 -41.84 12.43
N LYS A 328 -12.04 -41.67 11.88
CA LYS A 328 -11.10 -42.78 11.67
C LYS A 328 -10.60 -43.38 12.98
N TYR A 329 -10.27 -42.56 13.99
CA TYR A 329 -9.82 -43.07 15.30
C TYR A 329 -10.92 -43.77 16.09
N ILE A 330 -12.19 -43.47 15.81
CA ILE A 330 -13.35 -44.17 16.38
C ILE A 330 -13.54 -45.54 15.72
N ILE A 331 -13.39 -45.63 14.39
CA ILE A 331 -13.42 -46.90 13.64
C ILE A 331 -12.23 -47.78 14.06
N GLU A 332 -11.00 -47.28 14.01
CA GLU A 332 -9.79 -47.99 14.46
C GLU A 332 -9.93 -48.51 15.90
N ALA A 333 -10.53 -47.73 16.80
CA ALA A 333 -10.76 -48.15 18.19
C ALA A 333 -11.90 -49.16 18.34
N PHE A 334 -12.93 -49.11 17.49
CA PHE A 334 -14.02 -50.09 17.45
C PHE A 334 -13.52 -51.44 16.93
N ASP A 335 -12.63 -51.45 15.94
CA ASP A 335 -12.02 -52.67 15.40
C ASP A 335 -10.92 -53.26 16.31
N GLU A 336 -10.21 -52.41 17.08
CA GLU A 336 -9.24 -52.84 18.09
C GLU A 336 -9.86 -53.46 19.37
N CYS A 337 -11.20 -53.49 19.51
CA CYS A 337 -11.94 -53.99 20.67
C CYS A 337 -12.81 -55.24 20.38
#